data_AF-A0A931AP02-F1
#
_entry.id   AF-A0A931AP02-F1
#
_cell.length_a   1.000
_cell.length_b   1.000
_cell.length_c   1.000
_cell.angle_alpha   90.00
_cell.angle_beta   90.00
_cell.angle_gamma   90.00
#
_symmetry.space_group_name_H-M   'P 1'
#
loop_
_entity.id
_entity.type
_entity.pdbx_description
1 polymer ?
#
loop_
_entity_poly.entity_id
_entity_poly.type
_entity_poly.pdbx_seq_one_letter_code
_entity_poly.pdbx_strand_id
1 'polypeptide(L)' 'MRPAELERLTVAVAADRYVELVRARTLTGALSASTAELYARDVATLVELAGAGAVLDDLTGADVDAILLAFARKPDGR' A
#
# COMPACT_ATOMS: atom_id res chain seq x y z
N MET A 1 -11.60 -28.94 3.81
CA MET A 1 -10.85 -27.67 3.93
C MET A 1 -11.85 -26.61 4.34
N ARG A 2 -11.70 -25.99 5.51
CA ARG A 2 -12.56 -24.84 5.90
C ARG A 2 -12.03 -23.61 5.13
N PRO A 3 -12.88 -22.79 4.49
CA PRO A 3 -12.41 -21.54 3.89
C PRO A 3 -11.69 -20.70 4.93
N ALA A 4 -10.57 -20.07 4.54
CA ALA A 4 -9.83 -19.19 5.41
C ALA A 4 -10.74 -18.01 5.80
N GLU A 5 -10.76 -17.67 7.09
CA GLU A 5 -11.42 -16.45 7.54
C GLU A 5 -10.63 -15.26 7.00
N LEU A 6 -11.34 -14.32 6.36
CA LEU A 6 -10.72 -13.09 5.85
C LEU A 6 -10.30 -12.21 7.02
N GLU A 7 -8.99 -12.00 7.15
CA GLU A 7 -8.45 -11.03 8.10
C GLU A 7 -8.69 -9.62 7.55
N ARG A 8 -9.61 -8.90 8.17
CA ARG A 8 -9.94 -7.52 7.78
C ARG A 8 -8.90 -6.57 8.34
N LEU A 9 -8.09 -6.00 7.44
CA LEU A 9 -7.02 -5.08 7.81
C LEU A 9 -7.36 -3.65 7.38
N THR A 10 -6.91 -2.68 8.18
CA THR A 10 -6.87 -1.31 7.71
C THR A 10 -5.77 -1.12 6.66
N VAL A 11 -5.90 -0.09 5.83
CA VAL A 11 -4.90 0.29 4.84
C VAL A 11 -3.54 0.50 5.50
N ALA A 12 -3.48 1.11 6.69
CA ALA A 12 -2.23 1.29 7.43
C ALA A 12 -1.58 -0.05 7.82
N VAL A 13 -2.35 -0.99 8.40
CA VAL A 13 -1.79 -2.29 8.81
C VAL A 13 -1.35 -3.10 7.61
N ALA A 14 -2.11 -3.08 6.52
CA ALA A 14 -1.72 -3.74 5.28
C ALA A 14 -0.46 -3.14 4.67
N ALA A 15 -0.34 -1.81 4.68
CA ALA A 15 0.83 -1.07 4.21
C ALA A 15 2.09 -1.44 5.01
N ASP A 16 2.02 -1.41 6.34
CA ASP A 16 3.16 -1.76 7.21
C ASP A 16 3.64 -3.20 6.94
N ARG A 17 2.70 -4.16 6.87
CA ARG A 17 3.01 -5.57 6.55
C ARG A 17 3.66 -5.73 5.18
N TYR A 18 3.17 -4.99 4.18
CA TYR A 18 3.73 -5.01 2.83
C TYR A 18 5.15 -4.42 2.79
N VAL A 19 5.39 -3.30 3.48
CA VAL A 19 6.72 -2.68 3.55
C VAL A 19 7.73 -3.60 4.24
N GLU A 20 7.33 -4.31 5.31
CA GLU A 20 8.19 -5.31 5.94
C GLU A 20 8.52 -6.48 4.99
N LEU A 21 7.55 -6.95 4.21
CA LEU A 21 7.80 -7.96 3.17
C LEU A 21 8.79 -7.44 2.11
N VAL A 22 8.64 -6.19 1.67
CA VAL A 22 9.56 -5.56 0.72
C VAL A 22 10.97 -5.49 1.29
N ARG A 23 11.14 -5.06 2.54
CA ARG A 23 12.43 -5.05 3.24
C ARG A 23 13.05 -6.43 3.31
N ALA A 24 12.27 -7.45 3.67
CA ALA A 24 12.75 -8.83 3.72
C ALA A 24 13.24 -9.32 2.34
N ARG A 25 12.54 -8.97 1.26
CA ARG A 25 12.97 -9.29 -0.12
C ARG A 25 14.23 -8.54 -0.54
N THR A 26 14.43 -7.33 -0.06
CA THR A 26 15.68 -6.58 -0.28
C THR A 26 16.85 -7.26 0.42
N LEU A 27 16.68 -7.69 1.68
CA LEU A 27 17.73 -8.35 2.46
C LEU A 27 18.17 -9.69 1.85
N THR A 28 17.26 -10.43 1.21
CA THR A 28 17.59 -11.69 0.52
C THR A 28 18.14 -11.48 -0.89
N GLY A 29 18.26 -10.23 -1.36
CA GLY A 29 18.70 -9.90 -2.72
C GLY A 29 17.65 -10.15 -3.81
N ALA A 30 16.42 -10.51 -3.43
CA ALA A 30 15.32 -10.71 -4.36
C ALA A 30 14.74 -9.39 -4.91
N LEU A 31 15.07 -8.26 -4.30
CA LEU A 31 14.65 -6.92 -4.72
C LEU A 31 15.81 -5.92 -4.53
N SER A 32 16.00 -4.98 -5.46
CA SER A 32 16.98 -3.91 -5.26
C SER A 32 16.52 -2.91 -4.20
N ALA A 33 17.47 -2.23 -3.54
CA ALA A 33 17.18 -1.18 -2.57
C ALA A 33 16.39 -0.02 -3.20
N SER A 34 16.75 0.41 -4.42
CA SER A 34 16.06 1.47 -5.14
C SER A 34 14.60 1.14 -5.43
N THR A 35 14.28 -0.09 -5.80
CA THR A 35 12.90 -0.51 -6.01
C THR A 35 12.13 -0.59 -4.69
N ALA A 36 12.78 -1.03 -3.62
CA ALA A 36 12.16 -1.07 -2.28
C ALA A 36 11.79 0.32 -1.77
N GLU A 37 12.65 1.33 -1.99
CA GLU A 37 12.37 2.72 -1.65
C GLU A 37 11.16 3.28 -2.42
N LEU A 38 11.05 2.97 -3.72
CA LEU A 38 9.89 3.35 -4.52
C LEU A 38 8.60 2.71 -4.00
N TYR A 39 8.62 1.40 -3.72
CA TYR A 39 7.45 0.72 -3.16
C TYR A 39 7.04 1.28 -1.81
N ALA A 40 7.98 1.59 -0.93
CA ALA A 40 7.68 2.20 0.36
C ALA A 40 7.07 3.60 0.18
N ARG A 41 7.58 4.41 -0.75
CA ARG A 41 7.05 5.75 -1.04
C ARG A 41 5.64 5.70 -1.64
N ASP A 42 5.40 4.82 -2.60
CA ASP A 42 4.10 4.69 -3.26
C ASP A 42 3.03 4.20 -2.28
N VAL A 43 3.39 3.24 -1.42
CA VAL A 43 2.50 2.74 -0.36
C VAL A 43 2.22 3.79 0.70
N ALA A 44 3.22 4.59 1.10
CA ALA A 44 2.98 5.72 1.99
C ALA A 44 2.00 6.74 1.37
N THR A 45 2.12 6.99 0.06
CA THR A 45 1.20 7.86 -0.66
C THR A 45 -0.21 7.26 -0.72
N LEU A 46 -0.34 5.94 -0.92
CA LEU A 46 -1.63 5.26 -0.84
C LEU A 46 -2.27 5.43 0.54
N VAL A 47 -1.52 5.25 1.63
CA VAL A 47 -2.03 5.44 3.00
C VAL A 47 -2.53 6.87 3.23
N GLU A 48 -1.79 7.87 2.73
CA GLU A 48 -2.18 9.28 2.78
C GLU A 48 -3.50 9.53 2.05
N LEU A 49 -3.65 8.99 0.84
CA LEU A 49 -4.79 9.26 -0.03
C LEU A 49 -6.05 8.43 0.28
N ALA A 50 -5.87 7.15 0.62
CA ALA A 50 -6.97 6.24 0.96
C ALA A 50 -7.45 6.41 2.41
N GLY A 51 -6.59 6.96 3.28
CA GLY A 51 -6.83 7.09 4.71
C GLY A 51 -6.42 5.85 5.49
N ALA A 52 -5.57 6.06 6.50
CA ALA A 52 -4.99 5.00 7.33
C ALA A 52 -6.02 4.07 8.02
N GLY A 53 -7.19 4.61 8.37
CA GLY A 53 -8.24 3.88 9.07
C GLY A 53 -9.23 3.13 8.17
N ALA A 54 -9.18 3.34 6.85
CA ALA A 54 -10.04 2.62 5.91
C ALA A 54 -9.70 1.12 5.95
N VAL A 55 -10.71 0.25 5.87
CA VAL A 55 -10.50 -1.20 5.72
C VAL A 55 -10.19 -1.50 4.26
N LEU A 56 -9.08 -2.19 4.00
CA LEU A 56 -8.60 -2.43 2.64
C LEU A 56 -9.64 -3.17 1.78
N ASP A 57 -10.29 -4.18 2.35
CA ASP A 57 -11.32 -4.98 1.69
C ASP A 57 -12.64 -4.22 1.44
N ASP A 58 -12.81 -3.05 2.04
CA ASP A 58 -14.00 -2.20 1.84
C ASP A 58 -13.79 -1.15 0.75
N LEU A 59 -12.57 -1.01 0.21
CA LEU A 59 -12.31 -0.10 -0.90
C LEU A 59 -13.03 -0.58 -2.16
N THR A 60 -13.88 0.29 -2.70
CA THR A 60 -14.58 0.06 -3.95
C THR A 60 -13.76 0.55 -5.15
N GLY A 61 -14.19 0.19 -6.36
CA GLY A 61 -13.59 0.75 -7.58
C GLY A 61 -13.68 2.28 -7.65
N ALA A 62 -14.77 2.86 -7.14
CA ALA A 62 -14.93 4.31 -7.10
C ALA A 62 -13.93 4.96 -6.13
N ASP A 63 -13.62 4.31 -5.01
CA ASP A 63 -12.60 4.80 -4.08
C ASP A 63 -11.20 4.75 -4.71
N VAL A 64 -10.90 3.68 -5.46
CA VAL A 64 -9.64 3.56 -6.20
C VAL A 64 -9.52 4.65 -7.27
N ASP A 65 -10.58 4.91 -8.04
CA ASP A 65 -10.58 5.99 -9.04
C ASP A 65 -10.37 7.36 -8.40
N ALA A 66 -10.99 7.61 -7.23
CA ALA A 66 -10.79 8.84 -6.48
C ALA A 66 -9.35 8.99 -5.98
N ILE A 67 -8.74 7.92 -5.47
CA ILE A 67 -7.34 7.89 -5.04
C ILE A 67 -6.41 8.20 -6.23
N LEU A 68 -6.63 7.55 -7.38
CA LEU A 68 -5.82 7.80 -8.59
C LEU A 68 -5.95 9.24 -9.09
N LEU A 69 -7.16 9.80 -9.05
CA LEU A 69 -7.38 11.21 -9.40
C LEU A 69 -6.69 12.16 -8.43
N ALA A 70 -6.72 11.87 -7.13
CA ALA A 70 -6.01 12.64 -6.11
C ALA A 70 -4.48 12.54 -6.28
N PHE A 71 -3.98 11.35 -6.59
CA PHE A 71 -2.57 11.10 -6.89
C PHE A 71 -2.10 11.91 -8.10
N ALA A 72 -2.87 11.91 -9.20
CA ALA A 72 -2.54 12.68 -10.41
C ALA A 72 -2.53 14.21 -10.20
N ARG A 73 -3.23 14.70 -9.17
CA ARG A 73 -3.25 16.13 -8.80
C ARG A 73 -2.16 16.51 -7.81
N LYS A 74 -1.45 15.54 -7.22
CA LYS A 74 -0.38 15.84 -6.26
C LYS A 74 0.77 16.52 -7.02
N PRO A 75 1.24 17.70 -6.59
CA PRO A 75 2.39 18.33 -7.21
C PRO A 75 3.59 17.37 -7.10
N ASP A 76 4.37 17.28 -8.17
CA ASP A 76 5.52 16.40 -8.27
C ASP A 76 6.48 16.75 -7.12
N GLY A 77 6.46 15.95 -6.05
CA GLY A 77 7.19 16.21 -4.81
C GLY A 77 8.66 15.84 -4.93
N ARG A 78 9.32 16.35 -5.98
CA ARG A 78 10.75 16.21 -6.25
C ARG A 78 11.57 17.07 -5.31
#